data_AF-A0A920W924-F1
#
_entry.id   AF-A0A920W924-F1
#
_cell.length_a   1.000
_cell.length_b   1.000
_cell.length_c   1.000
_cell.angle_alpha   90.00
_cell.angle_beta   90.00
_cell.angle_gamma   90.00
#
_symmetry.space_group_name_H-M   'P 1'
#
loop_
_entity.id
_entity.type
_entity.pdbx_description
1 polymer ?
#
loop_
_entity_poly.entity_id
_entity_poly.type
_entity_poly.pdbx_seq_one_letter_code
_entity_poly.pdbx_strand_id
1 'polypeptide(L)' 'MKYAGFRLPQVWVVGYGLDVGQRYRNLGDIWAYDTSVEQ' A
#
# COMPACT_ATOMS: atom_id res chain seq x y z
N MET A 1 -12.61 -15.04 10.31
CA MET A 1 -12.88 -13.87 9.44
C MET A 1 -14.03 -14.21 8.51
N LYS A 2 -15.08 -13.39 8.43
CA LYS A 2 -16.20 -13.65 7.51
C LYS A 2 -15.91 -13.22 6.07
N TYR A 3 -15.14 -12.14 5.87
CA TYR A 3 -14.79 -11.65 4.54
C TYR A 3 -13.35 -11.14 4.53
N ALA A 4 -12.59 -11.54 3.51
CA ALA A 4 -11.27 -11.02 3.20
C ALA A 4 -11.20 -10.82 1.68
N GLY A 5 -10.83 -9.62 1.22
CA GLY A 5 -10.71 -9.33 -0.20
C GLY A 5 -9.52 -10.06 -0.83
N PHE A 6 -8.35 -9.92 -0.21
CA PHE A 6 -7.11 -10.60 -0.59
C PHE A 6 -6.17 -10.66 0.61
N ARG A 7 -5.06 -11.38 0.47
CA ARG A 7 -3.98 -11.45 1.46
C ARG A 7 -2.75 -10.76 0.89
N LEU A 8 -2.12 -9.91 1.69
CA LEU A 8 -0.89 -9.23 1.33
C LEU A 8 0.33 -9.98 1.89
N PRO A 9 1.48 -9.94 1.19
CA PRO A 9 2.75 -10.27 1.80
C PRO A 9 3.12 -9.22 2.86
N GLN A 10 4.13 -9.51 3.69
CA GLN A 10 4.61 -8.60 4.74
C GLN A 10 5.50 -7.51 4.13
N VAL A 11 4.91 -6.59 3.38
CA VAL A 11 5.57 -5.45 2.73
C VAL A 11 4.76 -4.18 2.94
N TRP A 12 5.41 -3.02 2.82
CA TRP A 12 4.71 -1.74 2.80
C TRP A 12 3.99 -1.54 1.48
N VAL A 13 2.77 -1.00 1.55
CA VAL A 13 1.92 -0.76 0.38
C VAL A 13 1.29 0.63 0.40
N VAL A 14 1.05 1.19 -0.78
CA VAL A 14 0.40 2.48 -1.02
C VAL A 14 -0.63 2.36 -2.16
N GLY A 15 -1.47 3.39 -2.34
CA GLY A 15 -2.49 3.40 -3.38
C GLY A 15 -3.85 2.92 -2.89
N TYR A 16 -4.89 3.17 -3.67
CA TYR A 16 -6.27 2.85 -3.31
C TYR A 16 -6.68 3.39 -1.92
N GLY A 17 -6.28 4.62 -1.62
CA GLY A 17 -6.50 5.27 -0.32
C GLY A 17 -5.38 5.06 0.72
N LEU A 18 -4.45 4.12 0.52
CA LEU A 18 -3.27 3.93 1.37
C LEU A 18 -2.19 4.96 1.04
N ASP A 19 -1.48 5.47 2.06
CA ASP A 19 -0.52 6.56 1.90
C ASP A 19 0.76 6.42 2.72
N VAL A 20 1.77 7.16 2.24
CA VAL A 20 2.97 7.54 3.00
C VAL A 20 3.08 9.06 2.92
N GLY A 21 3.09 9.74 4.07
CA GLY A 21 3.19 11.19 4.12
C GLY A 21 2.08 11.90 3.33
N GLN A 22 0.86 11.36 3.31
CA GLN A 22 -0.31 11.89 2.59
C GLN A 22 -0.22 11.80 1.05
N ARG A 23 0.76 11.07 0.50
CA ARG A 23 0.94 10.86 -0.95
C ARG A 23 0.34 9.53 -1.42
N TYR A 24 0.15 9.39 -2.74
CA TYR A 24 -0.23 8.13 -3.41
C TYR A 24 -1.66 7.60 -3.21
N ARG A 25 -2.52 8.23 -2.38
CA ARG A 25 -3.90 7.77 -2.14
C ARG A 25 -4.77 7.60 -3.39
N ASN A 26 -4.53 8.42 -4.41
CA ASN A 26 -5.35 8.47 -5.61
C ASN A 26 -4.90 7.48 -6.70
N LEU A 27 -3.90 6.63 -6.45
CA LEU A 27 -3.56 5.54 -7.37
C LEU A 27 -4.73 4.55 -7.45
N GLY A 28 -5.05 4.12 -8.68
CA GLY A 28 -6.15 3.18 -8.95
C GLY A 28 -5.89 1.75 -8.47
N ASP A 29 -4.63 1.42 -8.19
CA ASP A 29 -4.15 0.12 -7.75
C ASP A 29 -3.36 0.20 -6.44
N ILE A 30 -3.11 -0.95 -5.82
CA ILE A 30 -2.24 -1.11 -4.65
C ILE A 30 -0.84 -1.49 -5.12
N TRP A 31 0.16 -0.74 -4.68
CA TRP A 31 1.56 -0.91 -5.06
C TRP A 31 2.43 -1.19 -3.83
N ALA A 32 3.46 -2.01 -3.99
CA ALA A 32 4.52 -2.14 -2.99
C ALA A 32 5.34 -0.85 -2.94
N TYR A 33 5.60 -0.37 -1.73
CA TYR A 33 6.40 0.83 -1.51
C TYR A 33 7.86 0.45 -1.25
N ASP A 34 8.76 1.01 -2.05
CA ASP A 34 10.19 0.81 -1.90
C ASP A 34 10.70 1.68 -0.74
N THR A 35 10.98 1.06 0.40
CA THR A 35 11.50 1.73 1.59
C THR A 35 13.02 1.92 1.55
N SER A 36 13.71 1.43 0.52
CA SER A 36 15.17 1.58 0.40
C SER A 36 15.59 3.01 0.11
N VAL A 37 14.70 3.82 -0.48
CA VAL A 37 14.92 5.22 -0.85
C VAL A 37 14.75 6.22 0.30
N GLU A 38 14.32 5.78 1.48
CA GLU A 38 14.06 6.64 2.65
C GLU A 38 15.11 6.52 3.77
N GLN A 39 16.24 5.87 3.48
CA GLN A 39 17.39 5.78 4.40
C GLN A 39 18.22 7.07 4.44
#